data_AF-A0A538QD31-F1
#
_entry.id   AF-A0A538QD31-F1
#
_cell.length_a   1.000
_cell.length_b   1.000
_cell.length_c   1.000
_cell.angle_alpha   90.00
_cell.angle_beta   90.00
_cell.angle_gamma   90.00
#
_symmetry.space_group_name_H-M   'P 1'
#
loop_
_entity.id
_entity.type
_entity.pdbx_description
1 polymer ?
#
loop_
_entity_poly.entity_id
_entity_poly.type
_entity_poly.pdbx_seq_one_letter_code
_entity_poly.pdbx_strand_id
1 'polypeptide(L)'
;MIRNESIICFAHDWSGDPTSKTHIMRILSEKNRILWVDSIGMRRPTVSGRDARRLARKLRQITRGLVTVNANLHVASPLVLPLPGVPGVDRLNATLLSASL
;
A
#
# COMPACT_ATOMS: atom_id res chain seq x y z
N MET A 1 19.29 16.42 8.99
CA MET A 1 18.34 16.03 7.91
C MET A 1 18.75 14.64 7.45
N ILE A 2 17.82 13.67 7.41
CA ILE A 2 18.11 12.26 7.12
C ILE A 2 18.57 12.10 5.66
N ARG A 3 19.65 11.35 5.42
CA ARG A 3 20.28 11.16 4.09
C ARG A 3 20.87 9.76 3.97
N ASN A 4 20.88 9.23 2.75
CA ASN A 4 21.43 7.92 2.37
C ASN A 4 20.77 6.73 3.10
N GLU A 5 19.56 6.92 3.61
CA GLU A 5 18.82 5.86 4.29
C GLU A 5 17.78 5.20 3.38
N SER A 6 17.37 3.99 3.77
CA SER A 6 16.21 3.30 3.19
C SER A 6 15.02 3.45 4.14
N ILE A 7 13.98 4.14 3.69
CA ILE A 7 12.80 4.49 4.49
C ILE A 7 11.59 3.74 3.96
N ILE A 8 10.96 2.94 4.81
CA ILE A 8 9.68 2.29 4.51
C ILE A 8 8.56 3.10 5.18
N CYS A 9 7.62 3.62 4.40
CA CYS A 9 6.52 4.46 4.88
C CYS A 9 5.18 3.76 4.67
N PHE A 10 4.57 3.29 5.75
CA PHE A 10 3.20 2.77 5.73
C PHE A 10 2.19 3.91 5.85
N ALA A 11 1.37 4.10 4.83
CA ALA A 11 0.46 5.24 4.76
C ALA A 11 -0.82 4.93 3.96
N HIS A 12 -1.56 5.98 3.61
CA HIS A 12 -2.75 5.88 2.75
C HIS A 12 -2.35 5.53 1.32
N ASP A 13 -3.33 5.16 0.50
CA ASP A 13 -3.10 4.83 -0.90
C ASP A 13 -2.49 6.03 -1.65
N TRP A 14 -1.33 5.82 -2.29
CA TRP A 14 -0.61 6.87 -3.02
C TRP A 14 -1.44 7.54 -4.11
N SER A 15 -2.38 6.79 -4.71
CA SER A 15 -3.30 7.30 -5.73
C SER A 15 -4.44 8.18 -5.19
N GLY A 16 -4.55 8.34 -3.86
CA GLY A 16 -5.51 9.24 -3.23
C GLY A 16 -5.04 10.69 -3.20
N ASP A 17 -5.77 11.52 -2.45
CA ASP A 17 -5.42 12.93 -2.30
C ASP A 17 -4.07 13.08 -1.57
N PRO A 18 -3.14 13.88 -2.09
CA PRO A 18 -1.83 14.06 -1.47
C PRO A 18 -1.97 14.75 -0.12
N THR A 19 -1.34 14.17 0.91
CA THR A 19 -1.33 14.71 2.27
C THR A 19 0.07 15.15 2.69
N SER A 20 0.22 15.64 3.93
CA SER A 20 1.52 16.02 4.50
C SER A 20 2.57 14.91 4.39
N LYS A 21 2.17 13.65 4.58
CA LYS A 21 3.07 12.48 4.44
C LYS A 21 3.60 12.34 3.01
N THR A 22 2.72 12.53 2.02
CA THR A 22 3.08 12.50 0.60
C THR A 22 4.13 13.56 0.28
N HIS A 23 3.94 14.78 0.80
CA HIS A 23 4.87 15.88 0.59
C HIS A 23 6.23 15.62 1.27
N ILE A 24 6.23 15.20 2.53
CA ILE A 24 7.47 14.89 3.28
C ILE A 24 8.25 13.77 2.60
N MET A 25 7.58 12.69 2.17
CA MET A 25 8.25 11.59 1.49
C MET A 25 8.82 12.00 0.13
N ARG A 26 8.16 12.88 -0.62
CA ARG A 26 8.75 13.43 -1.86
C ARG A 26 10.05 14.17 -1.59
N ILE A 27 10.09 15.04 -0.58
CA ILE A 27 11.31 15.79 -0.22
C ILE A 27 12.42 14.83 0.25
N LEU A 28 12.07 13.86 1.10
CA LEU A 28 13.05 12.89 1.60
C LEU A 28 13.62 12.02 0.46
N SER A 29 12.85 11.75 -0.60
CA SER A 29 13.30 10.94 -1.74
C SER A 29 14.46 11.57 -2.52
N GLU A 30 14.70 12.87 -2.39
CA GLU A 30 15.82 13.54 -3.06
C GLU A 30 17.19 13.01 -2.60
N LYS A 31 17.27 12.50 -1.36
CA LYS A 31 18.50 12.03 -0.72
C LYS A 31 18.38 10.67 -0.04
N ASN A 32 17.24 10.00 -0.13
CA ASN A 32 16.97 8.72 0.52
C ASN A 32 16.19 7.81 -0.43
N ARG A 33 16.32 6.49 -0.24
CA ARG A 33 15.49 5.51 -0.94
C ARG A 33 14.22 5.30 -0.16
N ILE A 34 13.06 5.43 -0.80
CA ILE A 34 11.77 5.37 -0.13
C ILE A 34 10.91 4.30 -0.77
N LEU A 35 10.39 3.42 0.09
CA LEU A 35 9.31 2.51 -0.23
C LEU A 35 8.05 2.96 0.50
N TRP A 36 7.11 3.55 -0.24
CA TRP A 36 5.76 3.81 0.24
C TRP A 36 4.94 2.53 0.15
N VAL A 37 4.29 2.15 1.24
CA VAL A 37 3.40 0.98 1.28
C VAL A 37 1.98 1.48 1.49
N ASP A 38 1.13 1.22 0.50
CA ASP A 38 -0.28 1.58 0.54
C ASP A 38 -1.02 0.88 1.69
N SER A 39 -2.17 1.45 2.06
CA SER A 39 -2.91 0.98 3.22
C SER A 39 -3.48 -0.43 3.01
N ILE A 40 -3.14 -1.32 3.94
CA ILE A 40 -3.82 -2.60 4.10
C ILE A 40 -5.16 -2.37 4.80
N GLY A 41 -6.19 -2.05 4.02
CA GLY A 41 -7.54 -1.68 4.49
C GLY A 41 -7.97 -2.32 5.82
N MET A 42 -7.99 -1.50 6.88
CA MET A 42 -8.23 -1.92 8.27
C MET A 42 -9.71 -2.06 8.63
N ARG A 43 -10.63 -1.72 7.71
CA ARG A 43 -12.07 -1.75 7.94
C ARG A 43 -12.69 -2.96 7.25
N ARG A 44 -13.48 -3.73 8.02
CA ARG A 44 -14.35 -4.78 7.49
C ARG A 44 -15.29 -4.19 6.42
N PRO A 45 -15.25 -4.65 5.16
CA PRO A 45 -16.25 -4.32 4.17
C PRO A 45 -17.59 -4.85 4.67
N THR A 46 -18.63 -4.05 4.53
CA THR A 46 -20.00 -4.55 4.69
C THR A 46 -20.42 -5.24 3.40
N VAL A 47 -21.47 -6.07 3.44
CA VAL A 47 -21.98 -6.78 2.25
C VAL A 47 -22.77 -5.80 1.37
N SER A 48 -22.08 -4.79 0.83
CA SER A 48 -22.63 -3.78 -0.07
C SER A 48 -21.91 -3.84 -1.41
N GLY A 49 -22.62 -3.62 -2.53
CA GLY A 49 -22.01 -3.62 -3.87
C GLY A 49 -20.88 -2.60 -4.03
N ARG A 50 -20.85 -1.56 -3.18
CA ARG A 50 -19.75 -0.57 -3.12
C ARG A 50 -18.44 -1.19 -2.66
N ASP A 51 -18.49 -2.15 -1.74
CA ASP A 51 -17.31 -2.82 -1.21
C ASP A 51 -16.77 -3.88 -2.17
N ALA A 52 -17.64 -4.59 -2.91
CA ALA A 52 -17.20 -5.48 -4.00
C ALA A 52 -16.45 -4.70 -5.10
N ARG A 53 -16.96 -3.52 -5.49
CA ARG A 53 -16.29 -2.64 -6.45
C ARG A 53 -14.97 -2.08 -5.91
N ARG A 54 -14.89 -1.81 -4.60
CA ARG A 54 -13.66 -1.38 -3.93
C ARG A 54 -12.63 -2.50 -3.92
N LEU A 55 -13.05 -3.73 -3.64
CA LEU A 55 -12.19 -4.91 -3.68
C LEU A 55 -11.64 -5.15 -5.09
N ALA A 56 -12.49 -5.13 -6.12
CA ALA A 56 -12.07 -5.28 -7.51
C ALA A 56 -11.07 -4.20 -7.95
N ARG A 57 -11.28 -2.95 -7.52
CA ARG A 57 -10.33 -1.85 -7.79
C ARG A 57 -9.00 -2.07 -7.10
N LYS A 58 -9.01 -2.53 -5.85
CA LYS A 58 -7.80 -2.84 -5.09
C LYS A 58 -7.03 -3.99 -5.74
N LEU A 59 -7.73 -5.06 -6.14
CA LEU A 59 -7.14 -6.16 -6.92
C LEU A 59 -6.49 -5.67 -8.22
N ARG A 60 -7.11 -4.72 -8.94
CA ARG A 60 -6.54 -4.12 -10.15
C ARG A 60 -5.36 -3.18 -9.87
N GLN A 61 -5.31 -2.54 -8.71
CA GLN A 61 -4.15 -1.74 -8.31
C GLN A 61 -2.98 -2.65 -7.93
N ILE A 62 -3.26 -3.78 -7.31
CA ILE A 62 -2.27 -4.79 -6.94
C ILE A 62 -1.59 -5.40 -8.17
N THR A 63 -2.31 -5.60 -9.28
CA THR A 63 -1.69 -6.05 -10.55
C THR A 63 -0.67 -5.05 -11.11
N ARG A 64 -0.62 -3.81 -10.60
CA ARG A 64 0.41 -2.83 -11.00
C ARG A 64 1.74 -3.05 -10.29
N GLY A 65 1.80 -3.87 -9.24
CA GLY A 65 3.02 -4.19 -8.51
C GLY A 65 3.70 -2.95 -7.92
N LEU A 66 5.03 -2.90 -8.04
CA LEU A 66 5.84 -1.78 -7.59
C LEU A 66 5.78 -0.62 -8.60
N VAL A 67 5.16 0.49 -8.22
CA VAL A 67 5.07 1.68 -9.05
C VAL A 67 6.20 2.64 -8.71
N THR A 68 7.03 2.99 -9.70
CA THR A 68 8.10 3.97 -9.53
C THR A 68 7.55 5.37 -9.77
N VAL A 69 7.53 6.20 -8.72
CA VAL A 69 7.08 7.60 -8.79
C VAL A 69 8.22 8.49 -9.26
N ASN A 70 9.41 8.26 -8.74
CA ASN A 70 10.66 8.89 -9.18
C ASN A 70 11.84 7.92 -8.90
N ALA A 71 13.06 8.32 -9.25
CA ALA A 71 14.26 7.47 -9.15
C ALA A 71 14.50 6.84 -7.76
N ASN A 72 14.01 7.46 -6.68
CA ASN A 72 14.24 7.02 -5.31
C ASN A 72 12.94 6.80 -4.52
N LEU A 73 11.78 6.83 -5.17
CA LEU A 73 10.48 6.70 -4.52
C LEU A 73 9.65 5.66 -5.26
N HIS A 74 9.45 4.54 -4.60
CA HIS A 74 8.65 3.43 -5.08
C HIS A 74 7.42 3.27 -4.19
N VAL A 75 6.30 2.87 -4.80
CA VAL A 75 5.03 2.62 -4.14
C VAL A 75 4.70 1.15 -4.32
N ALA A 76 4.57 0.43 -3.22
CA ALA A 76 4.07 -0.93 -3.17
C ALA A 76 2.63 -0.96 -2.68
N SER A 77 1.78 -1.67 -3.42
CA SER A 77 0.37 -1.89 -3.05
C SER A 77 0.15 -3.36 -2.72
N PRO A 78 0.40 -3.80 -1.45
CA PRO A 78 0.31 -5.21 -1.08
C PRO A 78 -1.12 -5.75 -1.17
N LEU A 79 -1.24 -7.03 -1.56
CA LEU A 79 -2.50 -7.74 -1.65
C LEU A 79 -2.97 -8.21 -0.28
N VAL A 80 -3.93 -7.48 0.29
CA VAL A 80 -4.62 -7.88 1.51
C VAL A 80 -6.12 -7.79 1.31
N LEU A 81 -6.79 -8.94 1.47
CA LEU A 81 -8.24 -9.03 1.53
C LEU A 81 -8.70 -8.47 2.88
N PRO A 82 -9.55 -7.42 2.91
CA PRO A 82 -9.91 -6.73 4.14
C PRO A 82 -11.02 -7.48 4.91
N LEU A 83 -10.94 -8.81 5.07
CA LEU A 83 -11.90 -9.62 5.83
C LEU A 83 -11.25 -10.15 7.12
N PRO A 84 -10.89 -9.26 8.08
CA PRO A 84 -10.19 -9.68 9.29
C PRO A 84 -11.07 -10.57 10.18
N GLY A 85 -10.52 -11.70 10.62
CA GLY A 85 -11.18 -12.65 11.52
C GLY A 85 -11.89 -13.80 10.80
N VAL A 86 -11.70 -13.95 9.48
CA VAL A 86 -12.05 -15.17 8.76
C VAL A 86 -10.77 -16.02 8.67
N PRO A 87 -10.66 -17.16 9.38
CA PRO A 87 -9.40 -17.88 9.52
C PRO A 87 -8.73 -18.29 8.19
N GLY A 88 -9.55 -18.61 7.18
CA GLY A 88 -9.05 -18.93 5.84
C GLY A 88 -8.50 -17.70 5.09
N VAL A 89 -9.10 -16.53 5.29
CA VAL A 89 -8.65 -15.28 4.67
C VAL A 89 -7.42 -14.73 5.40
N ASP A 90 -7.34 -14.88 6.71
CA ASP A 90 -6.18 -14.44 7.48
C ASP A 90 -4.91 -15.23 7.08
N ARG A 91 -5.04 -16.55 6.88
CA ARG A 91 -3.94 -17.38 6.32
C ARG A 91 -3.57 -16.96 4.91
N LEU A 92 -4.56 -16.77 4.05
CA LEU A 92 -4.33 -16.33 2.67
C LEU A 92 -3.61 -14.98 2.63
N ASN A 93 -4.03 -14.01 3.45
CA ASN A 93 -3.39 -12.71 3.60
C ASN A 93 -1.94 -12.84 4.06
N ALA A 94 -1.66 -13.71 5.04
CA ALA A 94 -0.30 -13.94 5.52
C ALA A 94 0.61 -14.49 4.42
N THR A 95 0.13 -15.47 3.64
CA THR A 95 0.89 -16.02 2.51
C THR A 95 1.10 -14.98 1.40
N LEU A 96 0.05 -14.23 1.05
CA LEU A 96 0.13 -13.21 -0.01
C LEU A 96 1.04 -12.05 0.38
N LEU A 97 1.03 -11.63 1.65
CA LEU A 97 1.97 -10.62 2.16
C LEU A 97 3.41 -11.13 2.11
N SER A 98 3.66 -12.38 2.51
CA SER A 98 5.00 -12.96 2.45
C SER A 98 5.54 -13.14 1.02
N ALA A 99 4.65 -13.20 0.02
CA ALA A 99 5.03 -13.34 -1.38
C ALA A 99 5.14 -11.99 -2.14
N SER A 100 4.69 -10.88 -1.53
CA SER A 100 4.61 -9.56 -2.17
C SER A 100 5.56 -8.51 -1.58
N LEU A 101 6.30 -8.87 -0.54
CA LEU A 101 7.36 -8.07 0.10
C LEU A 101 8.71 -8.77 -0.09
#